data_AF-A0A857D7M4-F1
#
_entry.id   AF-A0A857D7M4-F1
#
_cell.length_a   1.000
_cell.length_b   1.000
_cell.length_c   1.000
_cell.angle_alpha   90.00
_cell.angle_beta   90.00
_cell.angle_gamma   90.00
#
_symmetry.space_group_name_H-M   'P 1'
#
loop_
_entity.id
_entity.type
_entity.pdbx_description
1 polymer ?
#
loop_
_entity_poly.entity_id
_entity_poly.type
_entity_poly.pdbx_seq_one_letter_code
_entity_poly.pdbx_strand_id
1 'polypeptide(L)' 'MTTEEILLETWRTLDESGQEQVLTFMKLLKKTNNLKIDNSYISPQEKAKRWEEWAMSHQKRGFSLPDEALHRDSIYED' A
#
# COMPACT_ATOMS: atom_id res chain seq x y z
N MET A 1 18.30 -16.11 2.96
CA MET A 1 17.91 -15.82 1.57
C MET A 1 16.88 -14.71 1.62
N THR A 2 17.17 -13.57 1.01
CA THR A 2 16.27 -12.42 0.99
C THR A 2 15.20 -12.61 -0.09
N THR A 3 14.10 -11.84 -0.01
CA THR A 3 13.04 -11.85 -1.02
C THR A 3 13.58 -11.50 -2.41
N GLU A 4 14.57 -10.61 -2.49
CA GLU A 4 15.21 -10.20 -3.74
C GLU A 4 16.02 -11.33 -4.38
N GLU A 5 16.71 -12.13 -3.57
CA GLU A 5 17.47 -13.30 -4.02
C GLU A 5 16.53 -14.37 -4.61
N ILE A 6 15.40 -14.64 -3.95
CA ILE A 6 14.39 -15.60 -4.42
C ILE A 6 13.77 -15.14 -5.75
N LEU A 7 13.49 -13.84 -5.89
CA LEU A 7 12.95 -13.26 -7.13
C LEU A 7 13.95 -13.33 -8.28
N LEU A 8 15.24 -13.14 -8.01
CA LEU A 8 16.30 -13.26 -9.02
C LEU A 8 16.51 -14.70 -9.48
N GLU A 9 16.47 -15.66 -8.55
CA GLU A 9 16.56 -17.09 -8.90
C GLU A 9 15.36 -17.52 -9.73
N THR A 10 14.15 -17.19 -9.30
CA THR A 10 12.92 -17.52 -10.05
C THR A 10 12.91 -16.88 -11.44
N TRP A 11 13.39 -15.64 -11.59
CA TRP A 11 13.55 -15.02 -12.90
C TRP A 11 14.45 -15.83 -13.84
N ARG A 12 15.61 -16.27 -13.34
CA ARG A 12 16.61 -17.00 -14.14
C ARG A 12 16.13 -18.37 -14.56
N THR A 13 15.15 -18.94 -13.86
CA THR A 13 14.54 -20.22 -14.21
C THR A 13 13.44 -20.13 -15.28
N LEU A 14 12.98 -18.91 -15.62
CA LEU A 14 11.98 -18.70 -16.67
C LEU A 14 12.62 -18.76 -18.06
N ASP A 15 11.84 -19.25 -19.03
CA ASP A 15 12.15 -19.18 -20.46
C ASP A 15 11.98 -17.73 -20.98
N GLU A 16 12.45 -17.45 -22.21
CA GLU A 16 12.39 -16.10 -22.79
C GLU A 16 10.96 -15.52 -22.79
N SER A 17 9.96 -16.36 -23.07
CA SER A 17 8.54 -15.97 -23.05
C SER A 17 8.07 -15.56 -21.64
N GLY A 18 8.42 -16.35 -20.61
CA GLY A 18 8.12 -16.01 -19.22
C GLY A 18 8.81 -14.73 -18.78
N GLN A 19 10.07 -14.52 -19.17
CA GLN A 19 10.81 -13.30 -18.87
C GLN A 19 10.16 -12.07 -19.52
N GLU A 20 9.74 -12.15 -20.78
CA GLU A 20 9.02 -11.06 -21.46
C GLU A 20 7.68 -10.72 -20.81
N GLN A 21 6.94 -11.73 -20.34
CA GLN A 21 5.67 -11.52 -19.64
C GLN A 21 5.87 -10.75 -18.34
N VAL A 22 6.89 -11.10 -17.55
CA VAL A 22 7.17 -10.38 -16.31
C VAL A 22 7.67 -8.96 -16.60
N LEU A 23 8.50 -8.74 -17.63
CA LEU A 23 8.85 -7.38 -18.07
C LEU A 23 7.62 -6.57 -18.48
N THR A 24 6.68 -7.19 -19.19
CA THR A 24 5.44 -6.55 -19.64
C THR A 24 4.54 -6.20 -18.46
N PHE A 25 4.41 -7.11 -17.49
CA PHE A 25 3.69 -6.88 -16.24
C PHE A 25 4.32 -5.74 -15.42
N MET A 26 5.65 -5.71 -15.30
CA MET A 26 6.37 -4.62 -14.61
C MET A 26 6.18 -3.28 -15.31
N LYS A 27 6.18 -3.24 -16.65
CA LYS A 27 5.87 -2.04 -17.44
C LYS A 27 4.42 -1.60 -17.23
N LEU A 28 3.49 -2.55 -17.20
CA LEU A 28 2.08 -2.29 -16.93
C LEU A 28 1.90 -1.71 -15.52
N LEU A 29 2.52 -2.32 -14.50
CA LEU A 29 2.54 -1.78 -13.15
C LEU A 29 3.13 -0.38 -13.09
N LYS A 30 4.26 -0.10 -13.74
CA LYS A 30 4.81 1.28 -13.81
C LYS A 30 3.87 2.28 -14.48
N LYS A 31 3.06 1.83 -15.43
CA LYS A 31 2.10 2.67 -16.17
C LYS A 31 0.80 2.88 -15.39
N THR A 32 0.28 1.85 -14.71
CA THR A 32 -0.97 1.90 -13.93
C THR A 32 -0.75 2.48 -12.54
N ASN A 33 0.40 2.18 -11.93
CA ASN A 33 0.88 2.89 -10.77
C ASN A 33 1.47 4.23 -11.20
N ASN A 34 0.58 5.18 -11.42
CA ASN A 34 0.81 6.57 -11.01
C ASN A 34 0.89 6.67 -9.47
N LEU A 35 1.39 5.62 -8.79
CA LEU A 35 1.85 5.70 -7.43
C LEU A 35 3.08 6.59 -7.53
N LYS A 36 2.85 7.88 -7.32
CA LYS A 36 3.83 8.70 -6.65
C LYS A 36 4.15 7.92 -5.38
N ILE A 37 5.19 7.08 -5.44
CA ILE A 37 5.89 6.67 -4.24
C ILE A 37 6.33 8.01 -3.69
N ASP A 38 5.58 8.53 -2.73
CA ASP A 38 5.89 9.79 -2.09
C ASP A 38 7.14 9.50 -1.27
N ASN A 39 8.28 9.58 -1.95
CA ASN A 39 9.62 9.50 -1.39
C ASN A 39 9.92 10.77 -0.58
N SER A 40 8.95 11.66 -0.37
CA SER A 40 9.12 12.68 0.64
C SER A 40 9.18 11.98 2.00
N TYR A 41 10.35 12.10 2.63
CA TYR A 41 10.49 11.79 4.03
C TYR A 41 9.66 12.83 4.80
N ILE A 42 8.36 12.60 4.91
CA ILE A 42 7.45 13.45 5.67
C ILE A 42 7.66 13.07 7.13
N SER A 43 7.92 14.06 7.97
CA SER A 43 7.98 13.83 9.41
C SER A 43 6.63 13.28 9.92
N PRO A 44 6.62 12.45 10.98
CA PRO A 44 5.36 11.99 11.58
C PRO A 44 4.39 13.12 11.92
N GLN A 45 4.91 14.26 12.36
CA GLN A 45 4.15 15.46 12.71
C GLN A 45 3.43 16.04 11.49
N GLU A 46 4.13 16.11 10.35
CA GLU A 46 3.57 16.69 9.14
C GLU A 46 2.59 15.75 8.44
N LYS A 47 2.77 14.44 8.63
CA LYS A 47 1.77 13.44 8.25
C LYS A 47 0.48 13.58 9.07
N ALA A 48 0.59 13.77 10.39
CA ALA A 48 -0.56 14.00 11.26
C ALA A 48 -1.33 15.27 10.87
N LYS A 49 -0.61 16.37 10.65
CA LYS A 49 -1.19 17.65 10.23
C LYS A 49 -1.99 17.53 8.91
N ARG A 50 -1.44 16.88 7.89
CA ARG A 50 -2.15 16.64 6.62
C ARG A 50 -3.43 15.82 6.81
N TRP A 51 -3.40 14.86 7.72
CA TRP A 51 -4.57 14.02 8.01
C TRP A 51 -5.66 14.82 8.73
N GLU A 52 -5.29 15.67 9.69
CA GLU A 52 -6.22 16.59 10.37
C GLU A 52 -6.85 17.58 9.38
N GLU A 53 -6.06 18.18 8.50
CA GLU A 53 -6.55 19.10 7.45
C GLU A 53 -7.56 18.40 6.53
N TRP A 54 -7.26 17.16 6.11
CA TRP A 54 -8.17 16.34 5.30
C TRP A 54 -9.45 15.97 6.06
N ALA A 55 -9.33 15.58 7.33
CA ALA A 55 -10.47 15.20 8.17
C ALA A 55 -11.39 16.40 8.44
N MET A 56 -10.82 17.60 8.60
CA MET A 56 -11.58 18.84 8.76
C MET A 56 -12.23 19.31 7.45
N SER A 57 -11.57 19.10 6.31
CA SER A 57 -12.12 19.50 5.00
C SER A 57 -13.31 18.64 4.56
N HIS A 58 -13.46 17.45 5.13
CA HIS A 58 -14.59 16.55 4.83
C HIS A 58 -15.59 16.62 5.98
N GLN A 59 -16.72 17.31 5.76
CA GLN A 59 -17.84 17.26 6.71
C GLN A 59 -18.23 15.80 7.00
N LYS A 60 -18.37 15.45 8.28
CA LYS A 60 -18.91 14.16 8.72
C LYS A 60 -20.33 13.99 8.17
N ARG A 61 -20.46 13.39 6.99
CA ARG A 61 -21.73 12.87 6.47
C ARG A 61 -21.89 11.45 6.99
N GLY A 62 -22.25 11.31 8.26
CA GLY A 62 -22.52 10.00 8.83
C GLY A 62 -22.72 10.06 10.33
N PHE A 63 -23.50 9.10 10.84
CA PHE A 63 -23.56 8.80 12.26
C PHE A 63 -22.14 8.48 12.75
N SER A 64 -21.74 9.06 13.88
CA SER A 64 -20.52 8.65 14.57
C SER A 64 -20.57 7.14 14.81
N LEU A 65 -19.48 6.45 14.48
CA LEU A 65 -19.35 5.05 14.84
C LEU A 65 -19.49 4.93 16.37
N PRO A 66 -20.20 3.91 16.88
CA PRO A 66 -20.28 3.65 18.31
C PRO A 66 -18.88 3.40 18.86
N ASP A 67 -18.65 3.75 20.13
CA ASP A 67 -17.34 3.63 20.78
C ASP A 67 -16.83 2.17 20.72
N GLU A 68 -17.75 1.20 20.68
CA GLU A 68 -17.45 -0.22 20.53
C GLU A 68 -16.79 -0.60 19.19
N ALA A 69 -16.92 0.23 18.15
CA ALA A 69 -16.30 -0.02 16.85
C ALA A 69 -14.76 0.08 16.87
N LEU A 70 -14.18 0.65 17.93
CA LEU A 70 -12.73 0.77 18.11
C LEU A 70 -12.10 -0.50 18.71
N HIS A 71 -12.89 -1.38 19.31
CA HIS A 71 -12.40 -2.60 19.93
C HIS A 71 -12.17 -3.69 18.88
N ARG A 72 -10.98 -3.63 18.26
CA ARG A 72 -10.48 -4.68 17.35
C ARG A 72 -10.21 -6.01 18.08
N ASP A 73 -10.26 -6.02 19.41
CA ASP A 73 -9.86 -7.19 20.21
C ASP A 73 -11.00 -8.18 20.44
N SER A 74 -12.27 -7.81 20.21
CA SER A 74 -13.42 -8.72 20.40
C SER A 74 -13.70 -9.66 19.22
N ILE A 75 -13.06 -9.48 18.06
CA ILE A 75 -13.22 -10.35 16.88
C ILE A 75 -12.35 -11.62 16.91
N TYR A 76 -11.45 -11.74 17.89
CA TYR A 76 -10.58 -12.91 18.07
C TYR A 76 -10.85 -13.65 19.39
N GLU A 77 -11.85 -13.22 20.17
CA GLU A 77 -12.34 -13.97 21.33
C GLU A 77 -13.50 -14.88 20.89
N ASP A 78 -13.17 -16.09 20.44
CA ASP A 78 -14.02 -17.30 20.45
C ASP A 78 -13.12 -18.56 20.48
#